data_AF-A0A1I5SEK4-F1
#
_entry.id   AF-A0A1I5SEK4-F1
#
_cell.length_a   1.000
_cell.length_b   1.000
_cell.length_c   1.000
_cell.angle_alpha   90.00
_cell.angle_beta   90.00
_cell.angle_gamma   90.00
#
_symmetry.space_group_name_H-M   'P 1'
#
loop_
_entity.id
_entity.type
_entity.pdbx_description
1 polymer ?
#
loop_
_entity_poly.entity_id
_entity_poly.type
_entity_poly.pdbx_seq_one_letter_code
_entity_poly.pdbx_strand_id
1 'polypeptide(L)'
;MERRHHVAVIGGGIAGLPAAIALAGHARRVTVVGRDAVAVTDELYAAGAVPLRTPYDHVWLSPAGWCHRFAPSRTVPSASRELVEWVVRRRAESLPGIRMRDRLEVTGLRADGAGITEVTVVRRDGGTTEVAADLVVDTSGRRSRTPEWLASLDCDDAETTLVDSRAGYASRCYAMPADFGDAWRVISVQPGPSQPLRGGALVPVEGGRRLVSLYGCLDDHPPTDEEGFPAFAAWPRACWWWARPHARSTRSTRKACRSPR
;
A
#
# COMPACT_ATOMS: atom_id res chain seq x y z
N MET A 1 11.93 -33.01 19.65
CA MET A 1 12.24 -31.77 18.91
C MET A 1 12.50 -30.67 19.93
N GLU A 2 13.77 -30.34 20.18
CA GLU A 2 14.15 -29.34 21.19
C GLU A 2 13.66 -27.95 20.77
N ARG A 3 12.86 -27.31 21.64
CA ARG A 3 12.47 -25.91 21.47
C ARG A 3 13.73 -25.05 21.57
N ARG A 4 14.02 -24.23 20.56
CA ARG A 4 15.13 -23.26 20.62
C ARG A 4 14.93 -22.34 21.83
N HIS A 5 15.96 -22.18 22.67
CA HIS A 5 15.85 -21.47 23.95
C HIS A 5 15.61 -19.95 23.79
N HIS A 6 16.04 -19.35 22.68
CA HIS A 6 15.88 -17.93 22.41
C HIS A 6 16.00 -17.67 20.90
N VAL A 7 15.12 -16.84 20.34
CA VAL A 7 15.12 -16.44 18.92
C VAL A 7 15.12 -14.92 18.82
N ALA A 8 16.04 -14.35 18.06
CA ALA A 8 16.07 -12.92 17.77
C ALA A 8 15.45 -12.66 16.39
N VAL A 9 14.49 -11.74 16.31
CA VAL A 9 13.88 -11.27 15.06
C VAL A 9 14.37 -9.87 14.78
N ILE A 10 15.08 -9.65 13.68
CA ILE A 10 15.66 -8.35 13.35
C ILE A 10 14.62 -7.54 12.55
N GLY A 11 14.17 -6.42 13.13
CA GLY A 11 13.16 -5.52 12.57
C GLY A 11 11.77 -5.68 13.17
N GLY A 12 11.16 -4.59 13.65
CA GLY A 12 9.79 -4.54 14.21
C GLY A 12 8.72 -4.07 13.21
N GLY A 13 8.99 -4.18 11.92
CA GLY A 13 8.08 -3.73 10.85
C GLY A 13 7.01 -4.76 10.49
N ILE A 14 6.29 -4.51 9.38
CA ILE A 14 5.16 -5.33 8.92
C ILE A 14 5.53 -6.79 8.62
N ALA A 15 6.81 -7.08 8.32
CA ALA A 15 7.29 -8.45 8.13
C ALA A 15 7.84 -9.08 9.43
N GLY A 16 8.49 -8.29 10.29
CA GLY A 16 9.17 -8.79 11.48
C GLY A 16 8.23 -9.11 12.64
N LEU A 17 7.17 -8.33 12.83
CA LEU A 17 6.19 -8.62 13.89
C LEU A 17 5.39 -9.92 13.65
N PRO A 18 4.86 -10.19 12.44
CA PRO A 18 4.23 -11.48 12.15
C PRO A 18 5.21 -12.66 12.28
N ALA A 19 6.46 -12.51 11.83
CA ALA A 19 7.48 -13.55 12.00
C ALA A 19 7.75 -13.83 13.49
N ALA A 20 7.85 -12.78 14.32
CA ALA A 20 8.02 -12.93 15.77
C ALA A 20 6.83 -13.64 16.43
N ILE A 21 5.60 -13.35 15.99
CA ILE A 21 4.38 -14.01 16.48
C ILE A 21 4.37 -15.50 16.12
N ALA A 22 4.69 -15.84 14.86
CA ALA A 22 4.77 -17.24 14.42
C ALA A 22 5.83 -18.04 15.21
N LEU A 23 6.94 -17.38 15.59
CA LEU A 23 8.04 -17.99 16.33
C LEU A 23 7.79 -18.10 17.84
N ALA A 24 6.83 -17.34 18.40
CA ALA A 24 6.54 -17.34 19.84
C ALA A 24 6.03 -18.70 20.37
N GLY A 25 5.36 -19.49 19.53
CA GLY A 25 4.95 -20.86 19.89
C GLY A 25 6.07 -21.91 19.87
N HIS A 26 7.21 -21.56 19.26
CA HIS A 26 8.29 -22.50 18.94
C HIS A 26 9.60 -22.20 19.69
N ALA A 27 9.65 -21.09 20.44
CA ALA A 27 10.80 -20.65 21.20
C ALA A 27 10.42 -20.27 22.64
N ARG A 28 11.32 -20.50 23.61
CA ARG A 28 11.09 -20.09 25.02
C ARG A 28 11.12 -18.56 25.21
N ARG A 29 11.78 -17.85 24.29
CA ARG A 29 11.86 -16.38 24.25
C ARG A 29 12.04 -15.92 22.81
N VAL A 30 11.29 -14.91 22.39
CA VAL A 30 11.51 -14.19 21.13
C VAL A 30 11.85 -12.73 21.45
N THR A 31 12.96 -12.22 20.92
CA THR A 31 13.38 -10.82 21.08
C THR A 31 13.36 -10.14 19.72
N VAL A 32 12.49 -9.16 19.55
CA VAL A 32 12.49 -8.32 18.34
C VAL A 32 13.50 -7.20 18.52
N VAL A 33 14.52 -7.16 17.68
CA VAL A 33 15.59 -6.16 17.69
C VAL A 33 15.42 -5.28 16.46
N GLY A 34 14.87 -4.08 16.65
CA GLY A 34 14.77 -3.07 15.60
C GLY A 34 15.92 -2.09 15.66
N ARG A 35 16.49 -1.72 14.50
CA ARG A 35 17.46 -0.63 14.38
C ARG A 35 16.79 0.75 14.53
N ASP A 36 15.55 0.87 14.07
CA ASP A 36 14.83 2.14 13.99
C ASP A 36 13.68 2.20 14.99
N ALA A 37 13.70 3.19 15.87
CA ALA A 37 12.48 3.88 16.26
C ALA A 37 12.24 4.99 15.23
N VAL A 38 11.10 4.97 14.53
CA VAL A 38 10.41 6.20 14.09
C VAL A 38 11.16 7.15 13.12
N ALA A 39 12.35 6.82 12.58
CA ALA A 39 13.09 7.77 11.73
C ALA A 39 12.36 8.12 10.42
N VAL A 40 11.70 7.15 9.77
CA VAL A 40 10.86 7.43 8.59
C VAL A 40 9.61 8.23 8.97
N THR A 41 9.09 8.07 10.19
CA THR A 41 7.90 8.80 10.64
C THR A 41 8.17 10.28 10.82
N ASP A 42 9.33 10.64 11.40
CA ASP A 42 9.71 12.05 11.54
C ASP A 42 10.01 12.68 10.17
N GLU A 43 10.66 11.95 9.27
CA GLU A 43 10.87 12.38 7.87
C GLU A 43 9.52 12.60 7.14
N LEU A 44 8.53 11.73 7.38
CA LEU A 44 7.18 11.90 6.83
C LEU A 44 6.50 13.16 7.38
N TYR A 45 6.61 13.42 8.68
CA TYR A 45 6.05 14.64 9.28
C TYR A 45 6.75 15.90 8.75
N ALA A 46 8.08 15.88 8.64
CA ALA A 46 8.86 16.97 8.06
C ALA A 46 8.47 17.21 6.59
N ALA A 47 8.06 16.17 5.87
CA ALA A 47 7.56 16.25 4.49
C ALA A 47 6.08 16.65 4.39
N GLY A 48 5.37 16.86 5.51
CA GLY A 48 3.99 17.36 5.55
C GLY A 48 2.91 16.30 5.80
N ALA A 49 3.27 15.08 6.22
CA ALA A 49 2.30 14.09 6.65
C ALA A 49 1.41 14.62 7.77
N VAL A 50 0.12 14.27 7.72
CA VAL A 50 -0.89 14.76 8.66
C VAL A 50 -0.86 13.87 9.92
N PRO A 51 -0.64 14.43 11.12
CA PRO A 51 -0.71 13.64 12.35
C PRO A 51 -2.15 13.24 12.66
N LEU A 52 -2.39 11.93 12.83
CA LEU A 52 -3.68 11.36 13.23
C LEU A 52 -3.58 10.74 14.62
N ARG A 53 -4.47 11.15 15.52
CA ARG A 53 -4.57 10.57 16.86
C ARG A 53 -5.40 9.29 16.78
N THR A 54 -4.81 8.12 16.94
CA THR A 54 -5.53 6.85 16.80
C THR A 54 -5.88 6.24 18.16
N PRO A 55 -7.06 5.59 18.29
CA PRO A 55 -8.14 5.51 17.30
C PRO A 55 -9.07 6.75 17.30
N TYR A 56 -8.79 7.77 18.12
CA TYR A 56 -9.71 8.90 18.36
C TYR A 56 -10.18 9.64 17.10
N ASP A 57 -9.30 9.91 16.14
CA ASP A 57 -9.59 10.65 14.90
C ASP A 57 -10.30 9.79 13.83
N HIS A 58 -10.48 8.49 14.08
CA HIS A 58 -11.07 7.53 13.16
C HIS A 58 -12.50 7.19 13.56
N VAL A 59 -13.44 7.60 12.73
CA VAL A 59 -14.84 7.20 12.80
C VAL A 59 -15.05 6.03 11.85
N TRP A 60 -15.47 4.90 12.41
CA TRP A 60 -15.62 3.65 11.66
C TRP A 60 -17.07 3.15 11.76
N LEU A 61 -17.72 3.01 10.61
CA LEU A 61 -18.98 2.28 10.48
C LEU A 61 -18.66 0.83 10.13
N SER A 62 -18.93 -0.07 11.07
CA SER A 62 -18.85 -1.52 10.88
C SER A 62 -20.22 -2.10 10.54
N PRO A 63 -20.32 -3.39 10.16
CA PRO A 63 -21.60 -4.08 10.00
C PRO A 63 -22.44 -4.10 11.29
N ALA A 64 -21.80 -3.97 12.46
CA ALA A 64 -22.46 -3.87 13.76
C ALA A 64 -22.84 -2.43 14.15
N GLY A 65 -22.60 -1.45 13.29
CA GLY A 65 -22.87 -0.03 13.53
C GLY A 65 -21.61 0.79 13.77
N TRP A 66 -21.81 2.04 14.19
CA TRP A 66 -20.74 2.99 14.46
C TRP A 66 -19.90 2.56 15.67
N CYS A 67 -18.60 2.45 15.47
CA CYS A 67 -17.66 2.13 16.53
C CYS A 67 -17.47 3.32 17.48
N HIS A 68 -17.34 3.02 18.76
CA HIS A 68 -17.09 4.02 19.79
C HIS A 68 -15.70 4.66 19.62
N ARG A 69 -15.61 5.97 19.89
CA ARG A 69 -14.31 6.68 19.89
C ARG A 69 -13.62 6.48 21.23
N PHE A 70 -12.44 5.88 21.21
CA PHE A 70 -11.62 5.73 22.41
C PHE A 70 -10.64 6.89 22.55
N ALA A 71 -10.16 7.12 23.77
CA ALA A 71 -9.06 8.05 24.02
C ALA A 71 -7.86 7.69 23.12
N PRO A 72 -7.13 8.68 22.61
CA PRO A 72 -6.00 8.42 21.72
C PRO A 72 -4.89 7.69 22.48
N SER A 73 -4.31 6.68 21.83
CA SER A 73 -3.19 5.89 22.36
C SER A 73 -1.86 6.23 21.69
N ARG A 74 -1.91 6.80 20.48
CA ARG A 74 -0.74 7.16 19.66
C ARG A 74 -1.10 8.15 18.58
N THR A 75 -0.08 8.80 18.03
CA THR A 75 -0.18 9.60 16.82
C THR A 75 0.52 8.86 15.69
N VAL A 76 -0.11 8.77 14.52
CA VAL A 76 0.47 8.14 13.32
C VAL A 76 0.45 9.10 12.13
N PRO A 77 1.39 9.00 11.19
CA PRO A 77 1.38 9.83 9.99
C PRO A 77 0.31 9.35 9.02
N SER A 78 -0.46 10.28 8.47
CA SER A 78 -1.31 10.07 7.31
C SER A 78 -0.73 10.84 6.13
N ALA A 79 -0.43 10.12 5.06
CA ALA A 79 0.30 10.64 3.92
C ALA A 79 -0.22 9.97 2.65
N SER A 80 -0.10 10.67 1.52
CA SER A 80 -0.27 10.05 0.22
C SER A 80 0.81 8.99 -0.01
N ARG A 81 0.54 8.06 -0.91
CA ARG A 81 1.51 7.05 -1.30
C ARG A 81 2.74 7.70 -1.95
N GLU A 82 2.50 8.75 -2.73
CA GLU A 82 3.53 9.52 -3.41
C GLU A 82 4.50 10.17 -2.42
N LEU A 83 3.98 10.75 -1.33
CA LEU A 83 4.82 11.32 -0.27
C LEU A 83 5.66 10.23 0.41
N VAL A 84 5.05 9.10 0.74
CA VAL A 84 5.76 7.96 1.37
C VAL A 84 6.86 7.44 0.46
N GLU A 85 6.57 7.21 -0.82
CA GLU A 85 7.54 6.75 -1.81
C GLU A 85 8.66 7.77 -2.00
N TRP A 86 8.34 9.08 -2.02
CA TRP A 86 9.34 10.14 -2.11
C TRP A 86 10.27 10.19 -0.90
N VAL A 87 9.75 10.10 0.33
CA VAL A 87 10.57 10.07 1.55
C VAL A 87 11.50 8.85 1.55
N VAL A 88 10.95 7.67 1.28
CA VAL A 88 11.73 6.42 1.21
C VAL A 88 12.81 6.52 0.13
N ARG A 89 12.48 7.06 -1.04
CA ARG A 89 13.44 7.26 -2.14
C ARG A 89 14.57 8.21 -1.74
N ARG A 90 14.26 9.36 -1.14
CA ARG A 90 15.28 10.31 -0.68
C ARG A 90 16.22 9.71 0.36
N ARG A 91 15.65 8.93 1.30
CA ARG A 91 16.46 8.21 2.27
C ARG A 91 17.38 7.20 1.59
N ALA A 92 16.87 6.44 0.63
CA ALA A 92 17.68 5.50 -0.14
C ALA A 92 18.79 6.20 -0.95
N GLU A 93 18.50 7.33 -1.60
CA GLU A 93 19.48 8.16 -2.32
C GLU A 93 20.59 8.70 -1.42
N SER A 94 20.33 8.90 -0.12
CA SER A 94 21.35 9.36 0.84
C SER A 94 22.34 8.29 1.28
N LEU A 95 22.08 7.01 0.96
CA LEU A 95 22.93 5.90 1.38
C LEU A 95 24.07 5.70 0.36
N PRO A 96 25.35 5.69 0.80
CA PRO A 96 26.51 5.65 -0.10
C PRO A 96 26.60 4.37 -0.94
N GLY A 97 25.93 3.28 -0.54
CA GLY A 97 25.88 2.02 -1.27
C GLY A 97 24.75 1.90 -2.29
N ILE A 98 23.90 2.91 -2.43
CA ILE A 98 22.73 2.86 -3.33
C ILE A 98 22.97 3.72 -4.56
N ARG A 99 22.82 3.13 -5.74
CA ARG A 99 22.81 3.84 -7.01
C ARG A 99 21.43 3.72 -7.66
N MET A 100 20.72 4.85 -7.73
CA MET A 100 19.43 4.93 -8.41
C MET A 100 19.62 5.12 -9.92
N ARG A 101 18.88 4.37 -10.73
CA ARG A 101 18.80 4.55 -12.20
C ARG A 101 17.33 4.58 -12.60
N ASP A 102 16.84 5.75 -12.99
CA ASP A 102 15.42 5.97 -13.31
C ASP A 102 15.12 5.90 -14.81
N ARG A 103 13.82 5.87 -15.14
CA ARG A 103 13.31 5.91 -16.52
C ARG A 103 13.80 4.73 -17.37
N LEU A 104 13.95 3.58 -16.71
CA LEU A 104 14.33 2.30 -17.29
C LEU A 104 13.19 1.31 -17.08
N GLU A 105 12.87 0.57 -18.13
CA GLU A 105 11.97 -0.58 -18.07
C GLU A 105 12.81 -1.84 -18.19
N VAL A 106 12.66 -2.78 -17.26
CA VAL A 106 13.30 -4.09 -17.35
C VAL A 106 12.52 -4.95 -18.32
N THR A 107 13.20 -5.50 -19.33
CA THR A 107 12.56 -6.32 -20.37
C THR A 107 13.00 -7.76 -20.37
N GLY A 108 14.16 -8.08 -19.78
CA GLY A 108 14.68 -9.44 -19.71
C GLY A 108 15.79 -9.61 -18.68
N LEU A 109 16.10 -10.88 -18.41
CA LEU A 109 17.20 -11.32 -17.57
C LEU A 109 18.10 -12.23 -18.38
N ARG A 110 19.39 -12.25 -18.06
CA ARG A 110 20.35 -13.20 -18.61
C ARG A 110 21.02 -13.97 -17.48
N ALA A 111 21.14 -15.27 -17.67
CA ALA A 111 21.84 -16.16 -16.76
C ALA A 111 22.97 -16.90 -17.49
N ASP A 112 23.92 -17.41 -16.71
CA ASP A 112 24.83 -18.47 -17.10
C ASP A 112 24.60 -19.72 -16.22
N GLY A 113 25.46 -20.73 -16.35
CA GLY A 113 25.37 -21.96 -15.54
C GLY A 113 25.58 -21.77 -14.03
N ALA A 114 25.96 -20.58 -13.57
CA ALA A 114 26.18 -20.25 -12.15
C ALA A 114 25.11 -19.31 -11.58
N GLY A 115 24.40 -18.53 -12.42
CA GLY A 115 23.29 -17.67 -11.98
C GLY A 115 22.99 -16.51 -12.92
N ILE A 116 22.21 -15.54 -12.42
CA ILE A 116 21.94 -14.29 -13.15
C ILE A 116 23.24 -13.50 -13.29
N THR A 117 23.45 -12.93 -14.48
CA THR A 117 24.61 -12.08 -14.78
C THR A 117 24.19 -10.66 -15.17
N GLU A 118 23.05 -10.50 -15.86
CA GLU A 118 22.64 -9.22 -16.44
C GLU A 118 21.12 -9.00 -16.42
N VAL A 119 20.73 -7.73 -16.35
CA VAL A 119 19.36 -7.24 -16.54
C VAL A 119 19.30 -6.38 -17.79
N THR A 120 18.48 -6.79 -18.76
CA THR A 120 18.21 -6.00 -19.96
C THR A 120 17.20 -4.91 -19.63
N VAL A 121 17.57 -3.66 -19.90
CA VAL A 121 16.73 -2.49 -19.65
C VAL A 121 16.57 -1.63 -20.90
N VAL A 122 15.35 -1.14 -21.11
CA VAL A 122 15.01 -0.20 -22.19
C VAL A 122 14.83 1.18 -21.59
N ARG A 123 15.49 2.18 -22.19
CA ARG A 123 15.30 3.60 -21.88
C ARG A 123 14.04 4.11 -22.58
N ARG A 124 13.42 5.15 -22.03
CA ARG A 124 12.24 5.80 -22.64
C ARG A 124 12.47 6.29 -24.08
N ASP A 125 13.71 6.60 -24.46
CA ASP A 125 14.10 7.02 -25.81
C ASP A 125 14.28 5.85 -26.81
N GLY A 126 14.01 4.61 -26.38
CA GLY A 126 14.11 3.41 -27.20
C GLY A 126 15.47 2.73 -27.14
N GLY A 127 16.47 3.30 -26.44
CA GLY A 127 17.78 2.68 -26.31
C GLY A 127 17.80 1.51 -25.32
N THR A 128 18.19 0.32 -25.77
CA THR A 128 18.43 -0.85 -24.91
C THR A 128 19.84 -0.81 -24.33
N THR A 129 19.99 -1.20 -23.07
CA THR A 129 21.30 -1.35 -22.39
C THR A 129 21.21 -2.47 -21.34
N GLU A 130 22.35 -2.93 -20.85
CA GLU A 130 22.44 -3.98 -19.84
C GLU A 130 22.94 -3.42 -18.51
N VAL A 131 22.51 -4.06 -17.43
CA VAL A 131 22.98 -3.81 -16.08
C VAL A 131 23.51 -5.11 -15.50
N ALA A 132 24.82 -5.21 -15.30
CA ALA A 132 25.44 -6.35 -14.65
C ALA A 132 24.92 -6.47 -13.20
N ALA A 133 24.51 -7.68 -12.81
CA ALA A 133 24.05 -8.01 -11.47
C ALA A 133 24.14 -9.52 -11.23
N ASP A 134 24.75 -9.90 -10.10
CA ASP A 134 24.86 -11.31 -9.68
C ASP A 134 23.59 -11.81 -8.95
N LEU A 135 22.69 -10.89 -8.57
CA LEU A 135 21.41 -11.18 -7.91
C LEU A 135 20.38 -10.13 -8.30
N VAL A 136 19.19 -10.59 -8.70
CA VAL A 136 18.05 -9.72 -9.04
C VAL A 136 16.89 -10.02 -8.11
N VAL A 137 16.34 -8.96 -7.51
CA VAL A 137 15.15 -9.04 -6.64
C VAL A 137 14.01 -8.28 -7.32
N ASP A 138 13.03 -9.01 -7.86
CA ASP A 138 11.86 -8.37 -8.48
C ASP A 138 10.86 -7.91 -7.40
N THR A 139 10.68 -6.59 -7.32
CA THR A 139 9.69 -5.93 -6.45
C THR A 139 8.67 -5.10 -7.24
N SER A 140 8.53 -5.36 -8.55
CA SER A 140 7.60 -4.65 -9.45
C SER A 140 6.11 -4.93 -9.18
N GLY A 141 5.84 -5.89 -8.30
CA GLY A 141 4.52 -6.17 -7.74
C GLY A 141 3.58 -6.84 -8.74
N ARG A 142 2.31 -6.42 -8.77
CA ARG A 142 1.25 -7.09 -9.54
C ARG A 142 1.50 -7.21 -11.05
N ARG A 143 2.33 -6.33 -11.62
CA ARG A 143 2.69 -6.35 -13.05
C ARG A 143 4.07 -6.97 -13.28
N SER A 144 4.53 -7.78 -12.33
CA SER A 144 5.76 -8.55 -12.45
C SER A 144 5.68 -9.46 -13.66
N ARG A 145 6.80 -9.51 -14.38
CA ARG A 145 7.05 -10.44 -15.49
C ARG A 145 8.01 -11.55 -15.08
N THR A 146 8.25 -11.72 -13.77
CA THR A 146 9.14 -12.78 -13.25
C THR A 146 8.79 -14.17 -13.78
N PRO A 147 7.52 -14.60 -13.86
CA PRO A 147 7.21 -15.90 -14.46
C PRO A 147 7.67 -16.02 -15.92
N GLU A 148 7.46 -14.97 -16.73
CA GLU A 148 7.91 -14.94 -18.13
C GLU A 148 9.44 -14.99 -18.23
N TRP A 149 10.14 -14.26 -17.35
CA TRP A 149 11.60 -14.25 -17.33
C TRP A 149 12.19 -15.59 -16.88
N LEU A 150 11.63 -16.22 -15.85
CA LEU A 150 12.08 -17.54 -15.39
C LEU A 150 11.85 -18.61 -16.46
N ALA A 151 10.69 -18.60 -17.12
CA ALA A 151 10.42 -19.50 -18.24
C ALA A 151 11.42 -19.29 -19.40
N SER A 152 11.81 -18.04 -19.69
CA SER A 152 12.83 -17.75 -20.72
C SER A 152 14.25 -18.20 -20.35
N LEU A 153 14.49 -18.52 -19.08
CA LEU A 153 15.75 -19.03 -18.54
C LEU A 153 15.69 -20.55 -18.30
N ASP A 154 14.69 -21.24 -18.86
CA ASP A 154 14.45 -22.68 -18.67
C ASP A 154 14.35 -23.11 -17.20
N CYS A 155 13.91 -22.20 -16.32
CA CYS A 155 13.63 -22.50 -14.92
C CYS A 155 12.22 -23.09 -14.78
N ASP A 156 12.06 -24.04 -13.86
CA ASP A 156 10.76 -24.60 -13.53
C ASP A 156 9.80 -23.52 -13.00
N ASP A 157 8.51 -23.67 -13.31
CA ASP A 157 7.47 -22.80 -12.79
C ASP A 157 7.46 -22.83 -11.24
N ALA A 158 7.44 -21.64 -10.64
CA ALA A 158 7.30 -21.52 -9.20
C ALA A 158 5.88 -21.90 -8.78
N GLU A 159 5.76 -22.79 -7.78
CA GLU A 159 4.46 -23.16 -7.20
C GLU A 159 3.72 -21.89 -6.72
N THR A 160 2.60 -21.59 -7.36
CA THR A 160 1.86 -20.35 -7.13
C THR A 160 0.52 -20.65 -6.46
N THR A 161 0.33 -20.13 -5.25
CA THR A 161 -0.98 -20.15 -4.57
C THR A 161 -1.62 -18.76 -4.68
N LEU A 162 -2.75 -18.68 -5.39
CA LEU A 162 -3.53 -17.45 -5.53
C LEU A 162 -4.81 -17.52 -4.68
N VAL A 163 -4.94 -16.57 -3.75
CA VAL A 163 -6.21 -16.32 -3.05
C VAL A 163 -6.80 -15.01 -3.58
N ASP A 164 -7.69 -15.10 -4.56
CA ASP A 164 -8.32 -13.93 -5.16
C ASP A 164 -9.64 -13.58 -4.46
N SER A 165 -9.62 -12.49 -3.69
CA SER A 165 -10.83 -11.94 -3.07
C SER A 165 -11.76 -11.21 -4.05
N ARG A 166 -11.36 -11.09 -5.32
CA ARG A 166 -12.01 -10.24 -6.34
C ARG A 166 -12.35 -8.88 -5.74
N ALA A 167 -11.38 -8.28 -5.06
CA ALA A 167 -11.48 -6.95 -4.48
C ALA A 167 -10.90 -5.92 -5.45
N GLY A 168 -11.57 -4.77 -5.55
CA GLY A 168 -11.14 -3.66 -6.39
C GLY A 168 -11.41 -2.35 -5.70
N TYR A 169 -10.53 -1.38 -5.93
CA TYR A 169 -10.67 -0.04 -5.37
C TYR A 169 -10.30 1.03 -6.39
N ALA A 170 -10.89 2.21 -6.19
CA ALA A 170 -10.56 3.43 -6.88
C ALA A 170 -10.38 4.52 -5.84
N SER A 171 -9.51 5.50 -6.10
CA SER A 171 -9.30 6.61 -5.18
C SER A 171 -9.19 7.93 -5.91
N ARG A 172 -9.64 8.99 -5.24
CA ARG A 172 -9.56 10.38 -5.70
C ARG A 172 -9.10 11.29 -4.59
N CYS A 173 -8.35 12.32 -4.97
CA CYS A 173 -7.96 13.39 -4.07
C CYS A 173 -8.89 14.58 -4.25
N TYR A 174 -9.36 15.13 -3.12
CA TYR A 174 -10.22 16.29 -3.06
C TYR A 174 -9.58 17.38 -2.19
N ALA A 175 -9.73 18.64 -2.61
CA ALA A 175 -9.54 19.79 -1.73
C ALA A 175 -10.74 19.88 -0.79
N MET A 176 -10.51 20.19 0.49
CA MET A 176 -11.60 20.35 1.45
C MET A 176 -12.00 21.81 1.62
N PRO A 177 -13.32 22.08 1.75
CA PRO A 177 -13.81 23.35 2.25
C PRO A 177 -13.21 23.69 3.62
N ALA A 178 -12.93 24.97 3.85
CA ALA A 178 -12.29 25.45 5.09
C ALA A 178 -13.17 25.25 6.34
N ASP A 179 -14.46 25.07 6.17
CA ASP A 179 -15.48 24.87 7.21
C ASP A 179 -15.77 23.38 7.51
N PHE A 180 -15.06 22.46 6.86
CA PHE A 180 -15.22 21.03 7.16
C PHE A 180 -14.61 20.71 8.53
N GLY A 181 -15.47 20.64 9.55
CA GLY A 181 -15.08 20.58 10.95
C GLY A 181 -14.13 19.43 11.34
N ASP A 182 -13.30 19.69 12.34
CA ASP A 182 -12.27 18.77 12.87
C ASP A 182 -12.80 17.48 13.50
N ALA A 183 -14.11 17.34 13.65
CA ALA A 183 -14.73 16.18 14.29
C ALA A 183 -14.58 14.88 13.47
N TRP A 184 -14.36 14.97 12.15
CA TRP A 184 -14.39 13.84 11.21
C TRP A 184 -13.12 13.78 10.35
N ARG A 185 -11.97 13.49 10.98
CA ARG A 185 -10.68 13.48 10.29
C ARG A 185 -10.50 12.25 9.41
N VAL A 186 -10.79 11.06 9.94
CA VAL A 186 -10.86 9.82 9.17
C VAL A 186 -12.24 9.21 9.29
N ILE A 187 -12.83 8.84 8.16
CA ILE A 187 -14.09 8.10 8.10
C ILE A 187 -13.82 6.81 7.34
N SER A 188 -14.25 5.67 7.87
CA SER A 188 -14.30 4.43 7.09
C SER A 188 -15.65 3.74 7.22
N VAL A 189 -16.15 3.23 6.10
CA VAL A 189 -17.34 2.39 6.02
C VAL A 189 -16.88 1.01 5.57
N GLN A 190 -17.04 0.03 6.45
CA GLN A 190 -16.66 -1.34 6.19
C GLN A 190 -17.85 -2.12 5.61
N PRO A 191 -17.65 -2.93 4.56
CA PRO A 191 -18.67 -3.81 4.05
C PRO A 191 -18.99 -4.92 5.07
N GLY A 192 -20.24 -5.38 5.07
CA GLY A 192 -20.70 -6.49 5.91
C GLY A 192 -21.42 -7.55 5.09
N PRO A 193 -21.54 -8.79 5.58
CA PRO A 193 -22.23 -9.86 4.86
C PRO A 193 -23.73 -9.58 4.62
N SER A 194 -24.35 -8.69 5.41
CA SER A 194 -25.74 -8.24 5.28
C SER A 194 -25.90 -6.89 4.57
N GLN A 195 -24.80 -6.27 4.12
CA GLN A 195 -24.79 -5.01 3.38
C GLN A 195 -24.12 -5.22 2.02
N PRO A 196 -24.40 -4.39 1.01
CA PRO A 196 -23.65 -4.46 -0.24
C PRO A 196 -22.14 -4.37 0.03
N LEU A 197 -21.37 -5.11 -0.76
CA LEU A 197 -19.94 -5.40 -0.54
C LEU A 197 -19.02 -4.22 -0.83
N ARG A 198 -19.56 -3.00 -0.76
CA ARG A 198 -18.86 -1.76 -1.01
C ARG A 198 -18.50 -1.12 0.32
N GLY A 199 -17.37 -0.42 0.32
CA GLY A 199 -16.91 0.37 1.44
C GLY A 199 -16.15 1.57 0.94
N GLY A 200 -15.69 2.37 1.89
CA GLY A 200 -14.85 3.50 1.55
C GLY A 200 -14.16 4.08 2.75
N ALA A 201 -13.12 4.85 2.47
CA ALA A 201 -12.38 5.60 3.46
C ALA A 201 -12.16 7.02 2.96
N LEU A 202 -12.29 7.98 3.87
CA LEU A 202 -11.80 9.35 3.71
C LEU A 202 -10.67 9.53 4.72
N VAL A 203 -9.50 9.93 4.23
CA VAL A 203 -8.31 10.19 5.05
C VAL A 203 -7.64 11.50 4.67
N PRO A 204 -7.10 12.27 5.64
CA PRO A 204 -6.31 13.45 5.35
C PRO A 204 -4.95 13.08 4.82
N VAL A 205 -4.50 13.80 3.80
CA VAL A 205 -3.15 13.70 3.27
C VAL A 205 -2.56 15.11 3.18
N GLU A 206 -1.26 15.19 2.93
CA GLU A 206 -0.52 16.43 2.85
C GLU A 206 -1.11 17.44 1.83
N GLY A 207 -0.90 18.73 2.07
CA GLY A 207 -1.36 19.80 1.19
C GLY A 207 -2.85 20.17 1.33
N GLY A 208 -3.45 19.93 2.51
CA GLY A 208 -4.86 20.29 2.77
C GLY A 208 -5.87 19.43 2.02
N ARG A 209 -5.45 18.25 1.55
CA ARG A 209 -6.26 17.35 0.73
C ARG A 209 -6.85 16.22 1.57
N ARG A 210 -7.87 15.57 1.01
CA ARG A 210 -8.40 14.28 1.49
C ARG A 210 -8.31 13.27 0.36
N LEU A 211 -7.81 12.08 0.68
CA LEU A 211 -7.91 10.92 -0.20
C LEU A 211 -9.22 10.19 0.14
N VAL A 212 -10.09 10.07 -0.86
CA VAL A 212 -11.30 9.25 -0.80
C VAL A 212 -11.04 7.98 -1.58
N SER A 213 -11.03 6.85 -0.88
CA SER A 213 -10.89 5.52 -1.47
C SER A 213 -12.24 4.81 -1.36
N LEU A 214 -12.77 4.36 -2.48
CA LEU A 214 -13.91 3.46 -2.52
C LEU A 214 -13.39 2.08 -2.88
N TYR A 215 -14.00 1.05 -2.32
CA TYR A 215 -13.64 -0.33 -2.64
C TYR A 215 -14.88 -1.19 -2.66
N GLY A 216 -14.82 -2.29 -3.39
CA GLY A 216 -15.84 -3.32 -3.35
C GLY A 216 -15.32 -4.68 -3.77
N CYS A 217 -16.06 -5.72 -3.37
CA CYS A 217 -15.70 -7.13 -3.56
C CYS A 217 -16.69 -7.84 -4.50
N LEU A 218 -16.31 -9.02 -4.98
CA LEU A 218 -17.11 -9.87 -5.89
C LEU A 218 -17.59 -9.12 -7.14
N ASP A 219 -16.66 -8.42 -7.80
CA ASP A 219 -16.86 -7.67 -9.05
C ASP A 219 -17.70 -6.38 -8.93
N ASP A 220 -18.21 -6.05 -7.73
CA ASP A 220 -18.91 -4.78 -7.46
C ASP A 220 -17.91 -3.65 -7.16
N HIS A 221 -17.16 -3.25 -8.18
CA HIS A 221 -16.05 -2.31 -8.05
C HIS A 221 -16.45 -0.86 -8.36
N PRO A 222 -15.82 0.13 -7.70
CA PRO A 222 -16.00 1.53 -8.06
C PRO A 222 -15.52 1.79 -9.50
N PRO A 223 -16.34 2.47 -10.32
CA PRO A 223 -15.90 3.00 -11.61
C PRO A 223 -14.79 4.04 -11.44
N THR A 224 -14.04 4.29 -12.51
CA THR A 224 -12.91 5.25 -12.48
C THR A 224 -13.19 6.55 -13.20
N ASP A 225 -14.24 6.58 -14.01
CA ASP A 225 -14.72 7.73 -14.77
C ASP A 225 -15.39 8.78 -13.87
N GLU A 226 -15.44 10.02 -14.36
CA GLU A 226 -15.82 11.20 -13.57
C GLU A 226 -17.21 11.09 -12.95
N GLU A 227 -18.15 10.49 -13.66
CA GLU A 227 -19.56 10.34 -13.28
C GLU A 227 -19.81 9.12 -12.40
N GLY A 228 -19.20 7.98 -12.73
CA GLY A 228 -19.43 6.70 -12.06
C GLY A 228 -18.84 6.63 -10.65
N PHE A 229 -17.72 7.30 -10.38
CA PHE A 229 -17.13 7.29 -9.03
C PHE A 229 -18.01 8.00 -7.98
N PRO A 230 -18.50 9.24 -8.19
CA PRO A 230 -19.49 9.86 -7.28
C PRO A 230 -20.79 9.08 -7.17
N ALA A 231 -21.29 8.50 -8.27
CA ALA A 231 -22.49 7.66 -8.24
C ALA A 231 -22.30 6.42 -7.35
N PHE A 232 -21.13 5.79 -7.40
CA PHE A 232 -20.76 4.68 -6.52
C PHE A 232 -20.63 5.14 -5.05
N ALA A 233 -20.14 6.35 -4.81
CA ALA A 233 -20.03 6.93 -3.47
C ALA A 233 -21.39 7.31 -2.84
N ALA A 234 -22.39 7.64 -3.66
CA ALA A 234 -23.74 8.03 -3.21
C ALA A 234 -24.56 6.87 -2.62
N TRP A 235 -24.02 5.66 -2.70
CA TRP A 235 -24.67 4.41 -2.29
C TRP A 235 -25.03 4.33 -0.79
N PRO A 236 -24.55 5.24 0.09
CA PRO A 236 -25.24 5.47 1.36
C PRO A 236 -25.91 6.85 1.37
N ARG A 237 -27.21 6.90 1.03
CA ARG A 237 -28.06 8.07 1.28
C ARG A 237 -28.15 8.46 2.77
N ALA A 238 -27.59 7.65 3.69
CA ALA A 238 -27.53 7.92 5.11
C ALA A 238 -26.12 8.29 5.67
N CYS A 239 -25.01 8.05 4.95
CA CYS A 239 -23.65 8.22 5.55
C CYS A 239 -22.77 9.31 4.91
N TRP A 240 -23.05 9.78 3.69
CA TRP A 240 -22.17 10.69 2.95
C TRP A 240 -22.84 12.01 2.55
N TRP A 241 -23.66 12.58 3.43
CA TRP A 241 -24.42 13.82 3.15
C TRP A 241 -23.54 15.03 2.74
N TRP A 242 -22.22 14.95 2.89
CA TRP A 242 -21.25 15.98 2.53
C TRP A 242 -20.71 15.91 1.07
N ALA A 243 -20.94 14.82 0.33
CA ALA A 243 -20.39 14.64 -1.04
C ALA A 243 -21.17 15.38 -2.15
N ARG A 244 -21.76 16.55 -1.86
CA ARG A 244 -22.40 17.43 -2.87
C ARG A 244 -21.34 18.20 -3.70
N PRO A 245 -21.65 18.63 -4.95
CA PRO A 245 -20.70 18.62 -6.08
C PRO A 245 -19.69 19.78 -6.15
N HIS A 246 -19.25 20.35 -5.03
CA HIS A 246 -18.33 21.51 -5.04
C HIS A 246 -16.84 21.12 -5.00
N ALA A 247 -16.52 19.83 -4.85
CA ALA A 247 -15.14 19.37 -4.75
C ALA A 247 -14.59 18.97 -6.14
N ARG A 248 -13.71 19.81 -6.70
CA ARG A 248 -12.99 19.51 -7.94
C ARG A 248 -11.94 18.42 -7.65
N SER A 249 -12.06 17.29 -8.34
CA SER A 249 -11.09 16.18 -8.29
C SER A 249 -9.84 16.54 -9.11
N THR A 250 -8.66 16.20 -8.61
CA THR A 250 -7.39 16.48 -9.31
C THR A 250 -6.68 15.23 -9.87
N ARG A 251 -7.13 14.00 -9.54
CA ARG A 251 -6.59 12.74 -10.11
C ARG A 251 -7.43 11.50 -9.73
N SER A 252 -7.51 10.52 -10.64
CA SER A 252 -8.15 9.21 -10.44
C SER A 252 -7.12 8.09 -10.67
N THR A 253 -7.06 7.10 -9.79
CA THR A 253 -6.21 5.91 -9.96
C THR A 253 -7.00 4.62 -9.69
N ARG A 254 -6.80 3.58 -10.50
CA ARG A 254 -7.44 2.25 -10.39
C ARG A 254 -6.46 1.19 -9.86
N LYS A 255 -6.92 0.31 -8.97
CA LYS A 255 -6.39 -1.06 -8.86
C LYS A 255 -7.53 -2.07 -8.77
N ALA A 256 -7.59 -3.03 -9.69
CA ALA A 256 -8.53 -4.15 -9.67
C ALA A 256 -7.76 -5.48 -9.67
N CYS A 257 -8.22 -6.49 -8.93
CA CYS A 257 -7.93 -7.89 -9.27
C CYS A 257 -8.63 -8.21 -10.58
N ARG A 258 -7.85 -8.53 -11.61
CA ARG A 258 -8.35 -9.27 -12.77
C ARG A 258 -7.71 -10.65 -12.66
N SER A 259 -8.51 -11.70 -12.78
CA SER A 259 -7.96 -13.03 -12.96
C SER A 259 -7.22 -13.07 -14.31
N PRO A 260 -6.12 -13.84 -14.43
CA PRO A 260 -5.73 -14.37 -15.73
C PRO A 260 -6.89 -15.24 -16.24
N ARG A 261 -7.16 -15.20 -17.55
CA ARG A 261 -7.95 -16.24 -18.22
C ARG A 261 -7.04 -17.40 -18.56
#